data_AF-A0A1M3N1T9-F1
#
_entry.id   AF-A0A1M3N1T9-F1
#
_cell.length_a   1.000
_cell.length_b   1.000
_cell.length_c   1.000
_cell.angle_alpha   90.00
_cell.angle_beta   90.00
_cell.angle_gamma   90.00
#
_symmetry.space_group_name_H-M   'P 1'
#
loop_
_entity.id
_entity.type
_entity.pdbx_description
1 polymer ?
#
loop_
_entity_poly.entity_id
_entity_poly.type
_entity_poly.pdbx_seq_one_letter_code
_entity_poly.pdbx_strand_id
1 'polypeptide(L)'
;MSERPPSQYFHTPLSEEQRERGWEAIRARLPAQRRQRPRINHAFALAAIALLVVSLVATRLIRPTRGAIDGALLETGIGERQSLELGDGSQIVLEPSTRLQLERVSGREMRLRVEAGAVHASVTHVANRPFTVVAGPVEVHVVGTKFRVELDPTDGDISVAVTEGRVSLSRVDGRPVPGTLGAGETWSSEAASVAAPEPPPIADASAGGTVEPRTPRAVARGPVLSKRFREHWRDGRYAAAWEQVPSSDFEAIIASARPEDVFAVAESARMSGHPYEAARAFDVFRRRFRSDPRAPLAALELGRLRLSELGAPLEAREAFEDAIQLDPNGAFREDSDARLVEALEAAGLAAECAAARDRYLATHPGGLHERMVQRRCR
;
A
#
# COMPACT_ATOMS: atom_id res chain seq x y z
N MET A 1 17.98 38.63 31.57
CA MET A 1 18.44 37.99 30.32
C MET A 1 18.45 36.50 30.57
N SER A 2 17.55 35.77 29.91
CA SER A 2 17.34 34.33 30.13
C SER A 2 18.31 33.56 29.24
N GLU A 3 19.29 32.88 29.85
CA GLU A 3 20.24 32.04 29.14
C GLU A 3 19.55 30.77 28.65
N ARG A 4 19.52 30.58 27.33
CA ARG A 4 19.02 29.34 26.72
C ARG A 4 20.04 28.22 26.89
N PRO A 5 19.61 26.97 27.09
CA PRO A 5 20.52 25.84 27.29
C PRO A 5 21.39 25.59 26.03
N PRO A 6 22.68 25.20 26.19
CA PRO A 6 23.63 25.02 25.09
C PRO A 6 23.30 23.94 24.06
N SER A 7 22.24 23.15 24.28
CA SER A 7 21.89 21.99 23.45
C SER A 7 21.32 22.33 22.07
N GLN A 8 20.98 23.59 21.80
CA GLN A 8 20.46 24.03 20.49
C GLN A 8 21.53 24.32 19.42
N TYR A 9 22.83 24.19 19.74
CA TYR A 9 23.92 24.51 18.80
C TYR A 9 24.73 23.29 18.31
N PHE A 10 24.37 22.07 18.71
CA PHE A 10 25.13 20.86 18.34
C PHE A 10 24.25 19.78 17.71
N HIS A 11 24.09 19.84 16.39
CA HIS A 11 23.96 18.62 15.60
C HIS A 11 25.37 18.28 15.12
N THR A 12 26.03 17.31 15.75
CA THR A 12 27.30 16.81 15.23
C THR A 12 26.97 15.83 14.10
N PRO A 13 27.21 16.15 12.82
CA PRO A 13 27.17 15.12 11.78
C PRO A 13 28.22 14.07 12.14
N LEU A 14 27.84 12.79 12.04
CA LEU A 14 28.75 11.66 12.27
C LEU A 14 30.00 11.86 11.41
N SER A 15 31.19 11.84 12.02
CA SER A 15 32.44 11.96 11.27
C SER A 15 32.58 10.80 10.28
N GLU A 16 33.31 11.00 9.17
CA GLU A 16 33.57 9.93 8.20
C GLU A 16 34.10 8.65 8.87
N GLU A 17 34.95 8.82 9.87
CA GLU A 17 35.53 7.75 10.67
C GLU A 17 34.48 6.97 11.49
N GLN A 18 33.41 7.64 11.94
CA GLN A 18 32.29 6.99 12.63
C GLN A 18 31.38 6.23 11.66
N ARG A 19 31.22 6.75 10.44
CA ARG A 19 30.48 6.08 9.36
C ARG A 19 31.21 4.82 8.90
N GLU A 20 32.53 4.87 8.78
CA GLU A 20 33.34 3.70 8.42
C GLU A 20 33.31 2.63 9.51
N ARG A 21 33.46 3.02 10.79
CA ARG A 21 33.34 2.08 11.92
C ARG A 21 31.94 1.46 12.01
N GLY A 22 30.89 2.22 11.70
CA GLY A 22 29.52 1.69 11.58
C GLY A 22 29.39 0.67 10.44
N TRP A 23 30.00 0.94 9.28
CA TRP A 23 30.02 0.03 8.14
C TRP A 23 30.84 -1.23 8.36
N GLU A 24 31.92 -1.16 9.13
CA GLU A 24 32.73 -2.32 9.52
C GLU A 24 31.97 -3.22 10.50
N ALA A 25 31.23 -2.65 11.46
CA ALA A 25 30.37 -3.41 12.37
C ALA A 25 29.22 -4.13 11.63
N ILE A 26 28.66 -3.51 10.59
CA ILE A 26 27.66 -4.14 9.71
C ILE A 26 28.28 -5.29 8.91
N ARG A 27 29.47 -5.09 8.32
CA ARG A 27 30.20 -6.14 7.58
C ARG A 27 30.62 -7.31 8.47
N ALA A 28 30.95 -7.06 9.73
CA ALA A 28 31.30 -8.10 10.70
C ALA A 28 30.11 -8.96 11.16
N ARG A 29 28.87 -8.45 11.05
CA ARG A 29 27.63 -9.15 11.38
C ARG A 29 27.02 -9.93 10.21
N LEU A 30 27.52 -9.70 8.99
CA LEU A 30 27.23 -10.58 7.87
C LEU A 30 27.93 -11.93 8.13
N PRO A 31 27.24 -13.07 7.96
CA PRO A 31 27.82 -14.37 8.28
C PRO A 31 29.05 -14.61 7.39
N ALA A 32 30.22 -14.68 8.02
CA ALA A 32 31.40 -15.24 7.38
C ALA A 32 31.09 -16.70 7.06
N GLN A 33 30.77 -16.99 5.80
CA GLN A 33 30.73 -18.37 5.32
C GLN A 33 32.14 -18.95 5.43
N ARG A 34 32.43 -19.55 6.58
CA ARG A 34 33.56 -20.47 6.75
C ARG A 34 33.28 -21.69 5.87
N ARG A 35 33.64 -21.59 4.60
CA ARG A 35 33.83 -22.75 3.74
C ARG A 35 35.10 -23.47 4.22
N GLN A 36 34.93 -24.43 5.12
CA GLN A 36 35.89 -25.52 5.21
C GLN A 36 36.00 -26.13 3.81
N ARG A 37 37.17 -26.02 3.19
CA ARG A 37 37.46 -26.65 1.90
C ARG A 37 37.83 -28.10 2.17
N PRO A 38 37.03 -29.10 1.78
CA PRO A 38 37.56 -30.43 1.62
C PRO A 38 38.44 -30.40 0.37
N ARG A 39 39.56 -31.12 0.38
CA ARG A 39 40.33 -31.36 -0.83
C ARG A 39 39.50 -32.28 -1.73
N ILE A 40 38.86 -31.73 -2.76
CA ILE A 40 38.05 -32.48 -3.73
C ILE A 40 38.75 -32.41 -5.09
N ASN A 41 39.05 -33.59 -5.64
CA ASN A 41 39.73 -33.78 -6.92
C ASN A 41 39.03 -32.99 -8.04
N HIS A 42 39.82 -32.17 -8.75
CA HIS A 42 39.37 -31.21 -9.76
C HIS A 42 38.55 -31.81 -10.92
N ALA A 43 38.63 -33.13 -11.13
CA ALA A 43 37.83 -33.84 -12.13
C ALA A 43 36.31 -33.84 -11.81
N PHE A 44 35.93 -33.95 -10.53
CA PHE A 44 34.51 -33.87 -10.13
C PHE A 44 33.99 -32.43 -10.07
N ALA A 45 34.88 -31.45 -9.83
CA ALA A 45 34.53 -30.04 -9.77
C ALA A 45 34.08 -29.49 -11.14
N LEU A 46 34.71 -29.94 -12.24
CA LEU A 46 34.35 -29.50 -13.59
C LEU A 46 32.97 -30.02 -14.03
N ALA A 47 32.65 -31.29 -13.72
CA ALA A 47 31.33 -31.86 -14.00
C ALA A 47 30.23 -31.20 -13.15
N ALA A 48 30.52 -30.90 -11.88
CA ALA A 48 29.58 -30.19 -11.01
C ALA A 48 29.35 -28.75 -11.47
N ILE A 49 30.37 -28.04 -11.96
CA ILE A 49 30.22 -26.69 -12.52
C ILE A 49 29.38 -26.71 -13.79
N ALA A 50 29.59 -27.68 -14.68
CA ALA A 50 28.75 -27.82 -15.87
C ALA A 50 27.28 -28.05 -15.52
N LEU A 51 26.98 -28.93 -14.56
CA LEU A 51 25.61 -29.15 -14.07
C LEU A 51 25.03 -27.92 -13.34
N LEU A 52 25.86 -27.16 -12.63
CA LEU A 52 25.43 -25.94 -11.93
C LEU A 52 25.18 -24.80 -12.91
N VAL A 53 25.96 -24.69 -13.99
CA VAL A 53 25.72 -23.76 -15.09
C VAL A 53 24.47 -24.16 -15.87
N VAL A 54 24.28 -25.45 -16.20
CA VAL A 54 23.06 -25.94 -16.84
C VAL A 54 21.84 -25.73 -15.94
N SER A 55 21.95 -25.96 -14.64
CA SER A 55 20.89 -25.69 -13.66
C SER A 55 20.62 -24.18 -13.49
N LEU A 56 21.65 -23.34 -13.51
CA LEU A 56 21.51 -21.89 -13.44
C LEU A 56 20.87 -21.33 -14.72
N VAL A 57 21.24 -21.87 -15.88
CA VAL A 57 20.67 -21.53 -17.19
C VAL A 57 19.24 -22.05 -17.27
N ALA A 58 18.97 -23.29 -16.86
CA ALA A 58 17.62 -23.85 -16.79
C ALA A 58 16.73 -23.07 -15.82
N THR A 59 17.23 -22.66 -14.65
CA THR A 59 16.47 -21.80 -13.71
C THR A 59 16.30 -20.37 -14.21
N ARG A 60 17.13 -19.88 -15.12
CA ARG A 60 16.95 -18.59 -15.82
C ARG A 60 15.95 -18.68 -16.98
N LEU A 61 15.91 -19.81 -17.69
CA LEU A 61 14.95 -20.04 -18.79
C LEU A 61 13.57 -20.53 -18.30
N ILE A 62 13.49 -21.20 -17.14
CA ILE A 62 12.27 -21.84 -16.63
C ILE A 62 11.64 -21.04 -15.47
N ARG A 63 12.27 -19.95 -15.00
CA ARG A 63 11.61 -19.06 -14.02
C ARG A 63 10.48 -18.29 -14.71
N PRO A 64 9.20 -18.51 -14.34
CA PRO A 64 8.15 -17.60 -14.75
C PRO A 64 8.48 -16.25 -14.14
N THR A 65 8.69 -15.25 -14.98
CA THR A 65 8.82 -13.86 -14.60
C THR A 65 7.58 -13.48 -13.77
N ARG A 66 7.73 -13.38 -12.45
CA ARG A 66 6.84 -12.53 -11.66
C ARG A 66 7.10 -11.12 -12.18
N GLY A 67 6.12 -10.55 -12.88
CA GLY A 67 6.28 -9.34 -13.66
C GLY A 67 6.77 -8.20 -12.79
N ALA A 68 7.91 -7.60 -13.14
CA ALA A 68 8.48 -6.43 -12.48
C ALA A 68 7.66 -5.14 -12.69
N ILE A 69 6.39 -5.27 -13.07
CA ILE A 69 5.44 -4.22 -13.45
C ILE A 69 4.05 -4.41 -12.80
N ASP A 70 3.87 -5.39 -11.90
CA ASP A 70 2.66 -5.52 -11.11
C ASP A 70 2.47 -4.26 -10.24
N GLY A 71 1.38 -3.52 -10.48
CA GLY A 71 1.08 -2.25 -9.82
C GLY A 71 1.59 -1.00 -10.54
N ALA A 72 2.22 -1.13 -11.72
CA ALA A 72 2.68 0.02 -12.50
C ALA A 72 1.48 0.88 -12.98
N LEU A 73 1.63 2.20 -12.86
CA LEU A 73 0.64 3.19 -13.31
C LEU A 73 1.17 3.91 -14.55
N LEU A 74 0.39 3.92 -15.62
CA LEU A 74 0.66 4.64 -16.86
C LEU A 74 -0.27 5.84 -16.97
N GLU A 75 0.28 7.01 -17.25
CA GLU A 75 -0.46 8.27 -17.37
C GLU A 75 -0.02 9.02 -18.63
N THR A 76 -0.98 9.52 -19.41
CA THR A 76 -0.72 10.42 -20.55
C THR A 76 -1.15 11.85 -20.21
N GLY A 77 -0.32 12.83 -20.58
CA GLY A 77 -0.64 14.25 -20.45
C GLY A 77 -1.70 14.74 -21.45
N ILE A 78 -2.04 16.03 -21.37
CA ILE A 78 -2.97 16.68 -22.30
C ILE A 78 -2.35 16.71 -23.71
N GLY A 79 -3.04 16.14 -24.68
CA GLY A 79 -2.58 16.01 -26.08
C GLY A 79 -1.53 14.91 -26.33
N GLU A 80 -1.13 14.17 -25.29
CA GLU A 80 -0.14 13.10 -25.40
C GLU A 80 -0.81 11.75 -25.63
N ARG A 81 -0.31 10.97 -26.60
CA ARG A 81 -0.71 9.57 -26.80
C ARG A 81 0.47 8.68 -26.52
N GLN A 82 0.23 7.58 -25.82
CA GLN A 82 1.26 6.60 -25.52
C GLN A 82 0.83 5.22 -26.01
N SER A 83 1.70 4.55 -26.77
CA SER A 83 1.49 3.17 -27.20
C SER A 83 2.37 2.25 -26.36
N LEU A 84 1.77 1.19 -25.83
CA LEU A 84 2.44 0.12 -25.11
C LEU A 84 2.31 -1.18 -25.91
N GLU A 85 3.42 -1.83 -26.17
CA GLU A 85 3.47 -3.18 -26.73
C GLU A 85 3.75 -4.17 -25.60
N LEU A 86 2.89 -5.18 -25.47
CA LEU A 86 3.01 -6.23 -24.48
C LEU A 86 3.83 -7.40 -25.05
N GLY A 87 4.50 -8.15 -24.17
CA GLY A 87 5.36 -9.28 -24.60
C GLY A 87 4.63 -10.44 -25.28
N ASP A 88 3.29 -10.40 -25.37
CA ASP A 88 2.44 -11.33 -26.12
C ASP A 88 2.03 -10.80 -27.51
N GLY A 89 2.56 -9.63 -27.92
CA GLY A 89 2.21 -8.94 -29.16
C GLY A 89 0.92 -8.13 -29.09
N SER A 90 0.27 -8.04 -27.93
CA SER A 90 -0.89 -7.16 -27.74
C SER A 90 -0.45 -5.69 -27.71
N GLN A 91 -1.24 -4.82 -28.33
CA GLN A 91 -0.97 -3.38 -28.35
C GLN A 91 -2.04 -2.62 -27.57
N ILE A 92 -1.61 -1.70 -26.71
CA ILE A 92 -2.49 -0.84 -25.92
C ILE A 92 -2.13 0.61 -26.22
N VAL A 93 -3.08 1.39 -26.72
CA VAL A 93 -2.91 2.82 -26.98
C VAL A 93 -3.73 3.60 -25.96
N LEU A 94 -3.04 4.41 -25.18
CA LEU A 94 -3.62 5.36 -24.24
C LEU A 94 -3.87 6.67 -24.99
N GLU A 95 -5.13 7.12 -25.02
CA GLU A 95 -5.49 8.45 -25.52
C GLU A 95 -5.04 9.54 -24.53
N PRO A 96 -5.08 10.83 -24.90
CA PRO A 96 -4.75 11.91 -23.97
C PRO A 96 -5.57 11.87 -22.68
N SER A 97 -4.96 12.30 -21.58
CA SER A 97 -5.60 12.33 -20.26
C SER A 97 -6.07 10.97 -19.77
N THR A 98 -5.36 9.90 -20.13
CA THR A 98 -5.69 8.52 -19.76
C THR A 98 -4.82 8.05 -18.60
N ARG A 99 -5.45 7.38 -17.63
CA ARG A 99 -4.77 6.72 -16.51
C ARG A 99 -5.10 5.23 -16.52
N LEU A 100 -4.08 4.40 -16.74
CA LEU A 100 -4.18 2.94 -16.82
C LEU A 100 -3.27 2.30 -15.77
N GLN A 101 -3.84 1.48 -14.90
CA GLN A 101 -3.08 0.69 -13.93
C GLN A 101 -2.94 -0.77 -14.40
N LEU A 102 -1.71 -1.27 -14.37
CA LEU A 102 -1.38 -2.68 -14.59
C LEU A 102 -1.55 -3.44 -13.27
N GLU A 103 -2.76 -3.90 -12.95
CA GLU A 103 -3.05 -4.60 -11.68
C GLU A 103 -2.34 -5.94 -11.58
N ARG A 104 -2.25 -6.67 -12.71
CA ARG A 104 -1.55 -7.94 -12.79
C ARG A 104 -1.04 -8.22 -14.19
N VAL A 105 0.25 -8.42 -14.31
CA VAL A 105 0.95 -8.72 -15.56
C VAL A 105 1.80 -9.96 -15.34
N SER A 106 1.20 -11.13 -15.60
CA SER A 106 1.89 -12.41 -15.49
C SER A 106 1.65 -13.29 -16.70
N GLY A 107 2.42 -14.36 -16.86
CA GLY A 107 2.15 -15.38 -17.89
C GLY A 107 0.84 -16.16 -17.70
N ARG A 108 0.09 -15.92 -16.60
CA ARG A 108 -1.15 -16.64 -16.26
C ARG A 108 -2.39 -15.77 -16.25
N GLU A 109 -2.26 -14.45 -16.14
CA GLU A 109 -3.35 -13.48 -16.13
C GLU A 109 -2.82 -12.12 -16.58
N MET A 110 -3.60 -11.40 -17.38
CA MET A 110 -3.43 -9.99 -17.65
C MET A 110 -4.65 -9.22 -17.15
N ARG A 111 -4.44 -8.30 -16.20
CA ARG A 111 -5.51 -7.48 -15.64
C ARG A 111 -5.09 -6.02 -15.61
N LEU A 112 -5.90 -5.20 -16.28
CA LEU A 112 -5.71 -3.76 -16.43
C LEU A 112 -6.89 -3.03 -15.82
N ARG A 113 -6.66 -1.86 -15.23
CA ARG A 113 -7.71 -0.97 -14.73
C ARG A 113 -7.59 0.38 -15.40
N VAL A 114 -8.63 0.79 -16.11
CA VAL A 114 -8.79 2.16 -16.61
C VAL A 114 -9.38 2.99 -15.48
N GLU A 115 -8.61 3.96 -14.98
CA GLU A 115 -9.06 4.89 -13.93
C GLU A 115 -9.64 6.19 -14.49
N ALA A 116 -9.24 6.57 -15.71
CA ALA A 116 -9.76 7.73 -16.43
C ALA A 116 -9.33 7.67 -17.90
N GLY A 117 -10.13 8.28 -18.77
CA GLY A 117 -9.80 8.47 -20.19
C GLY A 117 -10.13 7.25 -21.04
N ALA A 118 -9.51 7.15 -22.21
CA ALA A 118 -9.83 6.16 -23.22
C ALA A 118 -8.63 5.31 -23.60
N VAL A 119 -8.86 4.01 -23.72
CA VAL A 119 -7.84 3.02 -24.10
C VAL A 119 -8.34 2.21 -25.28
N HIS A 120 -7.51 2.13 -26.31
CA HIS A 120 -7.70 1.18 -27.40
C HIS A 120 -6.78 0.00 -27.19
N ALA A 121 -7.34 -1.20 -27.16
CA ALA A 121 -6.57 -2.43 -26.99
C ALA A 121 -6.79 -3.33 -28.20
N SER A 122 -5.68 -3.79 -28.78
CA SER A 122 -5.62 -4.86 -29.76
C SER A 122 -4.97 -6.06 -29.10
N VAL A 123 -5.78 -6.99 -28.61
CA VAL A 123 -5.31 -8.11 -27.78
C VAL A 123 -5.11 -9.37 -28.62
N THR A 124 -3.92 -9.95 -28.53
CA THR A 124 -3.60 -11.22 -29.19
C THR A 124 -4.13 -12.39 -28.37
N HIS A 125 -4.74 -13.38 -29.03
CA HIS A 125 -5.24 -14.57 -28.34
C HIS A 125 -4.09 -15.41 -27.76
N VAL A 126 -4.08 -15.57 -26.43
CA VAL A 126 -3.17 -16.46 -25.73
C VAL A 126 -3.99 -17.47 -24.93
N ALA A 127 -3.87 -18.76 -25.28
CA ALA A 127 -4.58 -19.83 -24.61
C ALA A 127 -4.24 -19.89 -23.11
N ASN A 128 -5.26 -20.06 -22.26
CA ASN A 128 -5.13 -20.15 -20.79
C ASN A 128 -4.58 -18.91 -20.08
N ARG A 129 -4.63 -17.73 -20.71
CA ARG A 129 -4.28 -16.45 -20.08
C ARG A 129 -5.42 -15.44 -20.28
N PRO A 130 -6.32 -15.29 -19.29
CA PRO A 130 -7.41 -14.33 -19.39
C PRO A 130 -6.87 -12.90 -19.43
N PHE A 131 -7.44 -12.09 -20.32
CA PHE A 131 -7.19 -10.65 -20.40
C PHE A 131 -8.44 -9.92 -19.93
N THR A 132 -8.30 -9.15 -18.86
CA THR A 132 -9.42 -8.42 -18.25
C THR A 132 -9.10 -6.94 -18.15
N VAL A 133 -10.00 -6.09 -18.63
CA VAL A 133 -9.95 -4.64 -18.44
C VAL A 133 -11.06 -4.21 -17.52
N VAL A 134 -10.75 -3.45 -16.48
CA VAL A 134 -11.71 -2.96 -15.49
C VAL A 134 -11.90 -1.46 -15.69
N ALA A 135 -13.14 -1.03 -15.91
CA ALA A 135 -13.51 0.38 -15.99
C ALA A 135 -14.68 0.62 -15.02
N GLY A 136 -14.39 1.30 -13.90
CA GLY A 136 -15.36 1.47 -12.82
C GLY A 136 -15.92 0.12 -12.31
N PRO A 137 -17.25 -0.09 -12.27
CA PRO A 137 -17.89 -1.35 -11.89
C PRO A 137 -17.98 -2.39 -13.02
N VAL A 138 -17.51 -2.08 -14.24
CA VAL A 138 -17.60 -2.95 -15.42
C VAL A 138 -16.27 -3.69 -15.61
N GLU A 139 -16.34 -5.02 -15.72
CA GLU A 139 -15.23 -5.87 -16.13
C GLU A 139 -15.43 -6.36 -17.55
N VAL A 140 -14.39 -6.20 -18.35
CA VAL A 140 -14.33 -6.46 -19.78
C VAL A 140 -13.37 -7.63 -20.00
N HIS A 141 -13.90 -8.82 -20.24
CA HIS A 141 -13.09 -10.01 -20.49
C HIS A 141 -12.94 -10.26 -21.99
N VAL A 142 -11.70 -10.40 -22.45
CA VAL A 142 -11.38 -10.56 -23.87
C VAL A 142 -10.45 -11.74 -24.09
N VAL A 143 -10.62 -12.35 -25.27
CA VAL A 143 -9.88 -13.55 -25.64
C VAL A 143 -9.09 -13.34 -26.94
N GLY A 144 -9.28 -12.24 -27.67
CA GLY A 144 -8.53 -11.95 -28.90
C GLY A 144 -9.29 -10.94 -29.74
N THR A 145 -9.24 -9.68 -29.31
CA THR A 145 -10.28 -8.69 -29.62
C THR A 145 -9.66 -7.32 -29.77
N LYS A 146 -10.19 -6.52 -30.71
CA LYS A 146 -9.91 -5.09 -30.82
C LYS A 146 -11.08 -4.30 -30.29
N PHE A 147 -10.85 -3.50 -29.27
CA PHE A 147 -11.91 -2.78 -28.58
C PHE A 147 -11.38 -1.49 -27.96
N ARG A 148 -12.29 -0.57 -27.72
CA ARG A 148 -12.07 0.68 -27.00
C ARG A 148 -12.86 0.63 -25.70
N VAL A 149 -12.22 1.00 -24.61
CA VAL A 149 -12.88 1.24 -23.32
C VAL A 149 -12.60 2.67 -22.91
N GLU A 150 -13.65 3.36 -22.49
CA GLU A 150 -13.57 4.75 -22.04
C GLU A 150 -14.30 4.89 -20.72
N LEU A 151 -13.68 5.61 -19.79
CA LEU A 151 -14.26 5.98 -18.51
C LEU A 151 -14.13 7.49 -18.35
N ASP A 152 -15.26 8.18 -18.39
CA ASP A 152 -15.32 9.60 -18.05
C ASP A 152 -15.19 9.76 -16.52
N PRO A 153 -14.13 10.39 -16.01
CA PRO A 153 -13.95 10.57 -14.58
C PRO A 153 -14.90 11.61 -13.95
N THR A 154 -15.60 12.42 -14.76
CA THR A 154 -16.49 13.50 -14.33
C THR A 154 -17.86 12.93 -13.95
N ASP A 155 -18.47 12.19 -14.87
CA ASP A 155 -19.83 11.66 -14.72
C ASP A 155 -19.82 10.15 -14.38
N GLY A 156 -18.66 9.50 -14.48
CA GLY A 156 -18.49 8.07 -14.24
C GLY A 156 -19.01 7.20 -15.37
N ASP A 157 -19.27 7.80 -16.53
CA ASP A 157 -19.81 7.12 -17.69
C ASP A 157 -18.78 6.23 -18.37
N ILE A 158 -19.23 5.05 -18.74
CA ILE A 158 -18.40 3.98 -19.28
C ILE A 158 -18.94 3.63 -20.64
N SER A 159 -18.07 3.68 -21.64
CA SER A 159 -18.38 3.14 -22.96
C SER A 159 -17.40 2.05 -23.35
N VAL A 160 -17.94 1.01 -23.99
CA VAL A 160 -17.16 -0.09 -24.55
C VAL A 160 -17.61 -0.29 -25.98
N ALA A 161 -16.68 -0.13 -26.92
CA ALA A 161 -16.91 -0.34 -28.34
C ALA A 161 -16.01 -1.47 -28.85
N VAL A 162 -16.57 -2.44 -29.57
CA VAL A 162 -15.83 -3.58 -30.10
C VAL A 162 -15.67 -3.42 -31.60
N THR A 163 -14.43 -3.32 -32.08
CA THR A 163 -14.15 -3.19 -33.50
C THR A 163 -14.03 -4.56 -34.17
N GLU A 164 -13.40 -5.52 -33.49
CA GLU A 164 -13.15 -6.85 -34.04
C GLU A 164 -13.13 -7.89 -32.92
N GLY A 165 -13.78 -9.04 -33.12
CA GLY A 165 -13.84 -10.13 -32.14
C GLY A 165 -15.06 -10.05 -31.23
N ARG A 166 -14.90 -10.52 -29.98
CA ARG A 166 -15.96 -10.57 -28.97
C ARG A 166 -15.41 -10.19 -27.60
N VAL A 167 -16.23 -9.49 -26.82
CA VAL A 167 -15.96 -9.08 -25.45
C VAL A 167 -17.07 -9.61 -24.55
N SER A 168 -16.76 -10.13 -23.37
CA SER A 168 -17.77 -10.38 -22.34
C SER A 168 -17.74 -9.25 -21.31
N LEU A 169 -18.93 -8.72 -20.99
CA LEU A 169 -19.08 -7.66 -20.01
C LEU A 169 -19.75 -8.25 -18.76
N SER A 170 -19.16 -7.98 -17.60
CA SER A 170 -19.79 -8.24 -16.32
C SER A 170 -19.76 -6.97 -15.46
N ARG A 171 -20.70 -6.86 -14.52
CA ARG A 171 -20.84 -5.67 -13.69
C ARG A 171 -21.04 -6.05 -12.23
N VAL A 172 -20.27 -5.42 -11.34
CA VAL A 172 -20.21 -5.82 -9.92
C VAL A 172 -21.29 -5.14 -9.06
N ASP A 173 -21.89 -4.06 -9.56
CA ASP A 173 -22.93 -3.28 -8.85
C ASP A 173 -24.38 -3.79 -9.11
N GLY A 174 -24.54 -4.90 -9.83
CA GLY A 174 -25.82 -5.54 -10.11
C GLY A 174 -26.70 -4.86 -11.17
N ARG A 175 -26.24 -3.78 -11.80
CA ARG A 175 -26.97 -3.16 -12.93
C ARG A 175 -26.83 -4.00 -14.21
N PRO A 176 -27.86 -4.03 -15.06
CA PRO A 176 -27.85 -4.84 -16.28
C PRO A 176 -26.76 -4.39 -17.25
N VAL A 177 -26.04 -5.36 -17.80
CA VAL A 177 -25.07 -5.21 -18.90
C VAL A 177 -25.32 -6.30 -19.94
N PRO A 178 -25.03 -6.08 -21.22
CA PRO A 178 -25.39 -7.01 -22.29
C PRO A 178 -24.69 -8.39 -22.22
N GLY A 179 -23.83 -8.64 -21.24
CA GLY A 179 -23.15 -9.93 -21.02
C GLY A 179 -22.07 -10.25 -22.05
N THR A 180 -22.30 -9.93 -23.33
CA THR A 180 -21.37 -10.10 -24.45
C THR A 180 -21.62 -9.02 -25.51
N LEU A 181 -20.55 -8.48 -26.08
CA LEU A 181 -20.54 -7.59 -27.25
C LEU A 181 -19.72 -8.23 -28.39
N GLY A 182 -20.26 -8.20 -29.60
CA GLY A 182 -19.60 -8.62 -30.84
C GLY A 182 -19.03 -7.44 -31.63
N ALA A 183 -18.31 -7.74 -32.72
CA ALA A 183 -17.73 -6.73 -33.60
C ALA A 183 -18.79 -5.76 -34.17
N GLY A 184 -18.50 -4.46 -34.08
CA GLY A 184 -19.40 -3.37 -34.47
C GLY A 184 -20.36 -2.91 -33.36
N GLU A 185 -20.44 -3.63 -32.24
CA GLU A 185 -21.34 -3.29 -31.14
C GLU A 185 -20.67 -2.34 -30.14
N THR A 186 -21.48 -1.42 -29.61
CA THR A 186 -21.08 -0.47 -28.58
C THR A 186 -22.10 -0.47 -27.46
N TRP A 187 -21.62 -0.39 -26.23
CA TRP A 187 -22.44 -0.22 -25.04
C TRP A 187 -21.98 1.01 -24.27
N SER A 188 -22.93 1.74 -23.68
CA SER A 188 -22.69 2.85 -22.76
C SER A 188 -23.54 2.71 -21.50
N SER A 189 -22.97 3.07 -20.35
CA SER A 189 -23.68 3.11 -19.07
C SER A 189 -24.78 4.15 -19.02
N GLU A 190 -24.68 5.23 -19.79
CA GLU A 190 -25.65 6.31 -19.85
C GLU A 190 -26.94 5.85 -20.57
N ALA A 191 -26.77 5.13 -21.69
CA ALA A 191 -27.88 4.59 -22.47
C ALA A 191 -28.69 3.50 -21.71
N ALA A 192 -28.05 2.79 -20.77
CA ALA A 192 -28.74 1.83 -19.89
C ALA A 192 -29.67 2.51 -18.87
N SER A 193 -29.60 3.84 -18.73
CA SER A 193 -30.52 4.64 -17.91
C SER A 193 -31.78 5.09 -18.66
N VAL A 194 -31.91 4.86 -19.97
CA VAL A 194 -33.02 5.41 -20.80
C VAL A 194 -33.96 4.34 -21.39
N ALA A 195 -33.69 3.05 -21.22
CA ALA A 195 -34.55 2.00 -21.76
C ALA A 195 -35.07 1.05 -20.68
N ALA A 196 -35.99 1.53 -19.85
CA ALA A 196 -36.95 0.66 -19.15
C ALA A 196 -38.29 0.74 -19.90
N PRO A 197 -38.79 -0.35 -20.52
CA PRO A 197 -40.10 -0.37 -21.14
C PRO A 197 -41.19 -0.21 -20.08
N GLU A 198 -42.15 0.66 -20.36
CA GLU A 198 -43.30 0.96 -19.51
C GLU A 198 -44.08 -0.34 -19.20
N PRO A 199 -44.28 -0.70 -17.92
CA PRO A 199 -44.99 -1.92 -17.56
C PRO A 199 -46.50 -1.77 -17.81
N PRO A 200 -47.20 -2.82 -18.27
CA PRO A 200 -48.66 -2.81 -18.38
C PRO A 200 -49.30 -2.80 -16.99
N PRO A 201 -50.56 -2.34 -16.86
CA PRO A 201 -51.21 -2.24 -15.56
C PRO A 201 -51.56 -3.64 -15.07
N ILE A 202 -51.10 -4.00 -13.86
CA ILE A 202 -51.51 -5.23 -13.20
C ILE A 202 -52.56 -4.89 -12.15
N ALA A 203 -53.73 -5.49 -12.33
CA ALA A 203 -54.86 -5.50 -11.42
C ALA A 203 -54.57 -6.29 -10.14
N ASP A 204 -55.35 -5.98 -9.12
CA ASP A 204 -55.36 -6.53 -7.77
C ASP A 204 -55.14 -8.04 -7.65
N ALA A 205 -54.27 -8.44 -6.71
CA ALA A 205 -54.47 -9.65 -5.90
C ALA A 205 -53.52 -9.69 -4.68
N SER A 206 -54.13 -9.54 -3.51
CA SER A 206 -54.03 -10.46 -2.36
C SER A 206 -52.68 -10.73 -1.68
N ALA A 207 -52.59 -10.20 -0.45
CA ALA A 207 -52.33 -10.91 0.81
C ALA A 207 -51.34 -12.09 0.86
N GLY A 208 -50.34 -11.95 1.73
CA GLY A 208 -49.59 -13.07 2.29
C GLY A 208 -48.28 -12.61 2.91
N GLY A 209 -48.23 -12.53 4.25
CA GLY A 209 -47.18 -11.88 5.02
C GLY A 209 -45.77 -12.43 4.80
N THR A 210 -44.76 -11.61 5.12
CA THR A 210 -43.38 -12.08 5.23
C THR A 210 -42.64 -11.26 6.28
N VAL A 211 -41.97 -12.01 7.15
CA VAL A 211 -40.98 -11.63 8.18
C VAL A 211 -40.23 -10.33 7.84
N GLU A 212 -40.29 -9.36 8.75
CA GLU A 212 -39.53 -8.12 8.67
C GLU A 212 -38.03 -8.44 8.80
N PRO A 213 -37.20 -8.25 7.76
CA PRO A 213 -35.77 -8.37 7.89
C PRO A 213 -35.27 -7.14 8.65
N ARG A 214 -34.60 -7.35 9.78
CA ARG A 214 -33.73 -6.32 10.37
C ARG A 214 -32.77 -5.84 9.29
N THR A 215 -33.03 -4.66 8.75
CA THR A 215 -32.11 -3.98 7.83
C THR A 215 -30.76 -3.85 8.53
N PRO A 216 -29.64 -4.31 7.94
CA PRO A 216 -28.34 -3.93 8.43
C PRO A 216 -28.26 -2.41 8.31
N ARG A 217 -28.18 -1.74 9.46
CA ARG A 217 -27.98 -0.29 9.57
C ARG A 217 -26.84 0.08 8.65
N ALA A 218 -27.14 0.79 7.57
CA ALA A 218 -26.13 1.32 6.65
C ALA A 218 -25.15 2.14 7.49
N VAL A 219 -23.94 1.62 7.68
CA VAL A 219 -22.84 2.40 8.22
C VAL A 219 -22.59 3.47 7.18
N ALA A 220 -22.97 4.71 7.48
CA ALA A 220 -22.68 5.84 6.62
C ALA A 220 -21.18 5.77 6.29
N ARG A 221 -20.85 5.61 5.00
CA ARG A 221 -19.46 5.70 4.55
C ARG A 221 -19.03 7.13 4.90
N GLY A 222 -18.13 7.27 5.86
CA GLY A 222 -17.63 8.58 6.24
C GLY A 222 -16.84 9.22 5.11
N PRO A 223 -16.32 10.43 5.34
CA PRO A 223 -15.65 11.21 4.30
C PRO A 223 -14.51 10.39 3.69
N VAL A 224 -14.45 10.38 2.36
CA VAL A 224 -13.41 9.67 1.60
C VAL A 224 -12.30 10.67 1.28
N LEU A 225 -11.05 10.29 1.52
CA LEU A 225 -9.90 11.12 1.17
C LEU A 225 -9.87 11.43 -0.33
N SER A 226 -9.61 12.69 -0.65
CA SER A 226 -9.57 13.16 -2.03
C SER A 226 -8.46 12.46 -2.83
N LYS A 227 -8.64 12.37 -4.15
CA LYS A 227 -7.60 11.87 -5.06
C LYS A 227 -6.30 12.67 -4.89
N ARG A 228 -6.44 13.99 -4.78
CA ARG A 228 -5.34 14.94 -4.60
C ARG A 228 -4.57 14.71 -3.30
N PHE A 229 -5.25 14.37 -2.19
CA PHE A 229 -4.58 13.95 -0.96
C PHE A 229 -3.62 12.78 -1.22
N ARG A 230 -4.12 11.71 -1.88
CA ARG A 230 -3.35 10.47 -2.10
C ARG A 230 -2.17 10.67 -3.04
N GLU A 231 -2.32 11.52 -4.04
CA GLU A 231 -1.24 11.91 -4.95
C GLU A 231 -0.14 12.67 -4.20
N HIS A 232 -0.51 13.70 -3.45
CA HIS A 232 0.44 14.44 -2.63
C HIS A 232 1.18 13.52 -1.64
N TRP A 233 0.48 12.60 -0.98
CA TRP A 233 1.10 11.65 -0.05
C TRP A 233 2.07 10.68 -0.74
N ARG A 234 1.68 10.11 -1.90
CA ARG A 234 2.54 9.21 -2.69
C ARG A 234 3.81 9.90 -3.19
N ASP A 235 3.73 11.19 -3.49
CA ASP A 235 4.87 11.98 -3.93
C ASP A 235 5.79 12.43 -2.78
N GLY A 236 5.47 12.05 -1.54
CA GLY A 236 6.16 12.54 -0.34
C GLY A 236 5.89 14.02 -0.05
N ARG A 237 4.91 14.64 -0.72
CA ARG A 237 4.47 16.02 -0.50
C ARG A 237 3.44 16.07 0.64
N TYR A 238 3.87 15.66 1.82
CA TYR A 238 3.01 15.46 2.98
C TYR A 238 2.26 16.73 3.41
N ALA A 239 2.88 17.91 3.34
CA ALA A 239 2.22 19.19 3.66
C ALA A 239 1.05 19.49 2.71
N ALA A 240 1.28 19.32 1.41
CA ALA A 240 0.24 19.49 0.40
C ALA A 240 -0.86 18.41 0.53
N ALA A 241 -0.51 17.21 0.99
CA ALA A 241 -1.49 16.18 1.31
C ALA A 241 -2.35 16.61 2.50
N TRP A 242 -1.73 17.07 3.58
CA TRP A 242 -2.43 17.51 4.79
C TRP A 242 -3.41 18.66 4.53
N GLU A 243 -3.07 19.61 3.66
CA GLU A 243 -3.98 20.68 3.22
C GLU A 243 -5.29 20.17 2.58
N GLN A 244 -5.30 18.93 2.09
CA GLN A 244 -6.49 18.29 1.52
C GLN A 244 -7.36 17.57 2.56
N VAL A 245 -7.02 17.63 3.85
CA VAL A 245 -7.81 17.05 4.94
C VAL A 245 -8.50 18.20 5.69
N PRO A 246 -9.79 18.47 5.43
CA PRO A 246 -10.53 19.46 6.20
C PRO A 246 -10.55 19.06 7.67
N SER A 247 -10.29 20.01 8.57
CA SER A 247 -10.30 19.76 10.02
C SER A 247 -11.67 19.27 10.52
N SER A 248 -12.76 19.66 9.87
CA SER A 248 -14.12 19.17 10.15
C SER A 248 -14.30 17.68 9.87
N ASP A 249 -13.53 17.14 8.92
CA ASP A 249 -13.72 15.79 8.39
C ASP A 249 -12.73 14.80 9.02
N PHE A 250 -11.65 15.30 9.64
CA PHE A 250 -10.55 14.51 10.19
C PHE A 250 -11.01 13.35 11.08
N GLU A 251 -11.84 13.62 12.11
CA GLU A 251 -12.31 12.58 13.04
C GLU A 251 -13.19 11.54 12.34
N ALA A 252 -14.02 11.95 11.38
CA ALA A 252 -14.86 11.04 10.62
C ALA A 252 -14.06 10.19 9.62
N ILE A 253 -12.99 10.74 9.04
CA ILE A 253 -12.03 10.03 8.19
C ILE A 253 -11.31 8.96 9.01
N ILE A 254 -10.66 9.32 10.12
CA ILE A 254 -9.90 8.33 10.90
C ILE A 254 -10.82 7.25 11.52
N ALA A 255 -12.10 7.55 11.76
CA ALA A 255 -13.07 6.61 12.31
C ALA A 255 -13.60 5.59 11.29
N SER A 256 -13.63 5.92 10.00
CA SER A 256 -14.36 5.13 8.99
C SER A 256 -13.53 4.71 7.78
N ALA A 257 -12.42 5.41 7.48
CA ALA A 257 -11.58 5.12 6.33
C ALA A 257 -10.84 3.78 6.47
N ARG A 258 -10.30 3.33 5.32
CA ARG A 258 -9.48 2.12 5.20
C ARG A 258 -8.14 2.29 5.93
N PRO A 259 -7.46 1.20 6.32
CA PRO A 259 -6.18 1.29 6.99
C PRO A 259 -5.17 2.15 6.21
N GLU A 260 -5.06 1.99 4.88
CA GLU A 260 -4.15 2.79 4.05
C GLU A 260 -4.38 4.29 4.21
N ASP A 261 -5.64 4.70 4.18
CA ASP A 261 -6.07 6.09 4.24
C ASP A 261 -5.82 6.68 5.64
N VAL A 262 -6.17 5.94 6.69
CA VAL A 262 -5.92 6.37 8.08
C VAL A 262 -4.42 6.52 8.34
N PHE A 263 -3.62 5.55 7.86
CA PHE A 263 -2.16 5.62 8.00
C PHE A 263 -1.56 6.78 7.20
N ALA A 264 -2.04 7.01 5.97
CA ALA A 264 -1.57 8.11 5.14
C ALA A 264 -1.91 9.48 5.77
N VAL A 265 -3.09 9.63 6.36
CA VAL A 265 -3.47 10.83 7.13
C VAL A 265 -2.54 11.04 8.32
N ALA A 266 -2.25 9.98 9.07
CA ALA A 266 -1.35 10.03 10.21
C ALA A 266 0.08 10.48 9.81
N GLU A 267 0.62 9.89 8.75
CA GLU A 267 1.94 10.25 8.20
C GLU A 267 1.96 11.67 7.62
N SER A 268 0.91 12.07 6.88
CA SER A 268 0.78 13.44 6.38
C SER A 268 0.78 14.46 7.51
N ALA A 269 -0.02 14.23 8.55
CA ALA A 269 -0.06 15.08 9.74
C ALA A 269 1.32 15.16 10.41
N ARG A 270 1.98 14.01 10.62
CA ARG A 270 3.29 13.91 11.28
C ARG A 270 4.35 14.70 10.52
N MET A 271 4.47 14.44 9.22
CA MET A 271 5.50 15.04 8.36
C MET A 271 5.26 16.53 8.07
N SER A 272 4.06 17.04 8.36
CA SER A 272 3.68 18.43 8.13
C SER A 272 3.64 19.27 9.42
N GLY A 273 4.02 18.71 10.56
CA GLY A 273 4.08 19.44 11.83
C GLY A 273 2.74 19.53 12.58
N HIS A 274 1.85 18.54 12.41
CA HIS A 274 0.57 18.42 13.11
C HIS A 274 0.58 17.24 14.08
N PRO A 275 1.32 17.34 15.22
CA PRO A 275 1.61 16.19 16.08
C PRO A 275 0.37 15.68 16.84
N TYR A 276 -0.60 16.54 17.16
CA TYR A 276 -1.83 16.13 17.83
C TYR A 276 -2.69 15.25 16.92
N GLU A 277 -2.93 15.68 15.69
CA GLU A 277 -3.69 14.95 14.68
C GLU A 277 -2.97 13.66 14.27
N ALA A 278 -1.65 13.71 14.11
CA ALA A 278 -0.85 12.52 13.86
C ALA A 278 -1.01 11.48 14.98
N ALA A 279 -0.87 11.90 16.24
CA ALA A 279 -1.03 11.01 17.40
C ALA A 279 -2.45 10.43 17.48
N ARG A 280 -3.48 11.24 17.22
CA ARG A 280 -4.87 10.77 17.17
C ARG A 280 -5.07 9.72 16.07
N ALA A 281 -4.59 9.96 14.86
CA ALA A 281 -4.74 9.05 13.74
C ALA A 281 -3.97 7.73 13.95
N PHE A 282 -2.75 7.76 14.48
CA PHE A 282 -2.00 6.54 14.82
C PHE A 282 -2.63 5.74 15.96
N ASP A 283 -3.18 6.41 16.98
CA ASP A 283 -3.89 5.73 18.08
C ASP A 283 -5.15 5.01 17.56
N VAL A 284 -5.90 5.65 16.67
CA VAL A 284 -7.05 5.03 16.01
C VAL A 284 -6.61 3.88 15.10
N PHE A 285 -5.54 4.06 14.32
CA PHE A 285 -5.02 3.02 13.42
C PHE A 285 -4.62 1.76 14.18
N ARG A 286 -3.74 1.88 15.19
CA ARG A 286 -3.24 0.72 15.95
C ARG A 286 -4.35 -0.03 16.68
N ARG A 287 -5.43 0.67 17.11
CA ARG A 287 -6.58 0.04 17.79
C ARG A 287 -7.53 -0.64 16.81
N ARG A 288 -7.86 0.00 15.68
CA ARG A 288 -8.80 -0.53 14.68
C ARG A 288 -8.20 -1.63 13.80
N PHE A 289 -6.90 -1.55 13.52
CA PHE A 289 -6.22 -2.39 12.54
C PHE A 289 -5.05 -3.15 13.17
N ARG A 290 -5.25 -3.79 14.34
CA ARG A 290 -4.18 -4.53 15.06
C ARG A 290 -3.47 -5.61 14.22
N SER A 291 -4.14 -6.18 13.23
CA SER A 291 -3.57 -7.21 12.35
C SER A 291 -2.90 -6.65 11.09
N ASP A 292 -2.97 -5.35 10.85
CA ASP A 292 -2.29 -4.71 9.72
C ASP A 292 -0.78 -4.71 9.95
N PRO A 293 0.06 -5.03 8.95
CA PRO A 293 1.52 -5.07 9.11
C PRO A 293 2.13 -3.72 9.50
N ARG A 294 1.43 -2.60 9.33
CA ARG A 294 1.87 -1.26 9.74
C ARG A 294 1.55 -0.95 11.19
N ALA A 295 0.76 -1.77 11.89
CA ALA A 295 0.32 -1.49 13.26
C ALA A 295 1.48 -1.31 14.26
N PRO A 296 2.57 -2.12 14.24
CA PRO A 296 3.72 -1.89 15.10
C PRO A 296 4.41 -0.55 14.85
N LEU A 297 4.54 -0.16 13.57
CA LEU A 297 5.11 1.13 13.18
C LEU A 297 4.22 2.30 13.64
N ALA A 298 2.91 2.19 13.46
CA ALA A 298 1.95 3.19 13.94
C ALA A 298 2.04 3.40 15.46
N ALA A 299 2.18 2.30 16.23
CA ALA A 299 2.35 2.36 17.67
C ALA A 299 3.70 2.98 18.07
N LEU A 300 4.79 2.66 17.36
CA LEU A 300 6.09 3.27 17.59
C LEU A 300 6.07 4.79 17.32
N GLU A 301 5.52 5.22 16.18
CA GLU A 301 5.44 6.64 15.82
C GLU A 301 4.53 7.43 16.76
N LEU A 302 3.43 6.82 17.21
CA LEU A 302 2.58 7.38 18.27
C LEU A 302 3.37 7.62 19.56
N GLY A 303 4.16 6.63 19.99
CA GLY A 303 4.99 6.74 21.19
C GLY A 303 6.00 7.87 21.06
N ARG A 304 6.67 7.99 19.90
CA ARG A 304 7.62 9.07 19.63
C ARG A 304 6.95 10.45 19.69
N LEU A 305 5.83 10.63 18.99
CA LEU A 305 5.06 11.87 19.02
C LEU A 305 4.65 12.27 20.43
N ARG A 306 4.12 11.31 21.21
CA ARG A 306 3.73 11.55 22.60
C ARG A 306 4.91 11.94 23.48
N LEU A 307 6.06 11.30 23.30
CA LEU A 307 7.24 11.57 24.11
C LEU A 307 7.93 12.89 23.75
N SER A 308 8.17 13.15 22.47
CA SER A 308 9.00 14.28 22.02
C SER A 308 8.23 15.56 21.75
N GLU A 309 7.05 15.46 21.13
CA GLU A 309 6.28 16.63 20.68
C GLU A 309 5.17 17.02 21.67
N LEU A 310 4.54 16.03 22.32
CA LEU A 310 3.37 16.27 23.18
C LEU A 310 3.68 16.24 24.68
N GLY A 311 4.90 15.85 25.09
CA GLY A 311 5.30 15.81 26.49
C GLY A 311 4.46 14.88 27.37
N ALA A 312 3.96 13.78 26.79
CA ALA A 312 3.06 12.80 27.39
C ALA A 312 3.75 11.43 27.56
N PRO A 313 4.71 11.30 28.51
CA PRO A 313 5.58 10.14 28.61
C PRO A 313 4.87 8.86 29.06
N LEU A 314 3.79 8.96 29.84
CA LEU A 314 3.01 7.78 30.27
C LEU A 314 2.19 7.18 29.13
N GLU A 315 1.64 8.03 28.27
CA GLU A 315 0.91 7.63 27.07
C GLU A 315 1.88 7.15 25.97
N ALA A 316 3.12 7.67 25.95
CA ALA A 316 4.18 7.17 25.11
C ALA A 316 4.61 5.75 25.53
N ARG A 317 4.74 5.50 26.84
CA ARG A 317 4.99 4.17 27.41
C ARG A 317 3.99 3.13 26.91
N GLU A 318 2.68 3.43 26.99
CA GLU A 318 1.61 2.54 26.48
C GLU A 318 1.81 2.22 24.99
N ALA A 319 2.12 3.24 24.17
CA ALA A 319 2.30 3.07 22.74
C ALA A 319 3.53 2.21 22.38
N PHE A 320 4.65 2.37 23.09
CA PHE A 320 5.84 1.53 22.89
C PHE A 320 5.61 0.09 23.35
N GLU A 321 4.91 -0.13 24.47
CA GLU A 321 4.51 -1.47 24.92
C GLU A 321 3.60 -2.15 23.90
N ASP A 322 2.62 -1.43 23.34
CA ASP A 322 1.78 -1.95 22.27
C ASP A 322 2.58 -2.29 21.01
N ALA A 323 3.56 -1.46 20.61
CA ALA A 323 4.43 -1.75 19.47
C ALA A 323 5.19 -3.07 19.66
N ILE A 324 5.73 -3.31 20.86
CA ILE A 324 6.42 -4.55 21.24
C ILE A 324 5.46 -5.75 21.21
N GLN A 325 4.22 -5.59 21.68
CA GLN A 325 3.22 -6.66 21.70
C GLN A 325 2.69 -7.02 20.31
N LEU A 326 2.52 -6.02 19.43
CA LEU A 326 2.02 -6.21 18.07
C LEU A 326 3.00 -6.99 17.19
N ASP A 327 4.31 -6.78 17.38
CA ASP A 327 5.33 -7.55 16.66
C ASP A 327 6.57 -7.83 17.55
N PRO A 328 6.51 -8.87 18.40
CA PRO A 328 7.57 -9.16 19.37
C PRO A 328 8.94 -9.47 18.76
N ASN A 329 8.99 -9.89 17.49
CA ASN A 329 10.23 -10.23 16.79
C ASN A 329 10.46 -9.32 15.56
N GLY A 330 9.77 -8.19 15.53
CA GLY A 330 9.74 -7.27 14.40
C GLY A 330 10.96 -6.39 14.24
N ALA A 331 11.06 -5.76 13.07
CA ALA A 331 12.11 -4.79 12.77
C ALA A 331 12.12 -3.57 13.73
N PHE A 332 10.99 -3.26 14.35
CA PHE A 332 10.82 -2.14 15.27
C PHE A 332 10.98 -2.51 16.74
N ARG A 333 11.26 -3.78 17.04
CA ARG A 333 11.30 -4.29 18.42
C ARG A 333 12.38 -3.60 19.25
N GLU A 334 13.59 -3.55 18.73
CA GLU A 334 14.74 -2.97 19.44
C GLU A 334 14.54 -1.47 19.71
N ASP A 335 14.12 -0.70 18.70
CA ASP A 335 13.87 0.74 18.87
C ASP A 335 12.70 0.98 19.84
N SER A 336 11.64 0.17 19.81
CA SER A 336 10.52 0.29 20.75
C SER A 336 10.96 0.01 22.20
N ASP A 337 11.76 -1.03 22.44
CA ASP A 337 12.33 -1.31 23.77
C ASP A 337 13.23 -0.15 24.25
N ALA A 338 14.06 0.41 23.38
CA ALA A 338 14.92 1.54 23.73
C ALA A 338 14.11 2.79 24.08
N ARG A 339 13.10 3.11 23.28
CA ARG A 339 12.24 4.29 23.49
C ARG A 339 11.34 4.15 24.71
N LEU A 340 10.94 2.93 25.06
CA LEU A 340 10.24 2.64 26.32
C LEU A 340 11.08 3.06 27.54
N VAL A 341 12.39 2.81 27.53
CA VAL A 341 13.30 3.27 28.60
C VAL A 341 13.28 4.79 28.70
N GLU A 342 13.35 5.50 27.58
CA GLU A 342 13.30 6.97 27.55
C GLU A 342 11.98 7.51 28.09
N ALA A 343 10.86 6.88 27.72
CA ALA A 343 9.52 7.26 28.19
C ALA A 343 9.38 7.06 29.71
N LEU A 344 9.86 5.94 30.23
CA LEU A 344 9.83 5.64 31.67
C LEU A 344 10.70 6.62 32.48
N GLU A 345 11.87 7.00 31.95
CA GLU A 345 12.73 8.02 32.57
C GLU A 345 12.03 9.38 32.61
N ALA A 346 11.46 9.80 31.47
CA ALA A 346 10.74 11.06 31.35
C ALA A 346 9.48 11.10 32.24
N ALA A 347 8.86 9.94 32.50
CA ALA A 347 7.73 9.81 33.44
C ALA A 347 8.16 9.79 34.92
N GLY A 348 9.47 9.77 35.24
CA GLY A 348 9.97 9.68 36.61
C GLY A 348 9.78 8.31 37.26
N LEU A 349 9.49 7.26 36.48
CA LEU A 349 9.25 5.90 36.97
C LEU A 349 10.57 5.13 37.11
N ALA A 350 11.40 5.53 38.07
CA ALA A 350 12.79 5.06 38.19
C ALA A 350 12.96 3.53 38.25
N ALA A 351 12.11 2.83 39.02
CA ALA A 351 12.18 1.37 39.15
C ALA A 351 11.82 0.65 37.85
N GLU A 352 10.76 1.07 37.18
CA GLU A 352 10.35 0.52 35.88
C GLU A 352 11.36 0.84 34.79
N CYS A 353 11.90 2.06 34.79
CA CYS A 353 12.96 2.51 33.90
C CYS A 353 14.19 1.60 34.02
N ALA A 354 14.67 1.35 35.24
CA ALA A 354 15.80 0.45 35.48
C ALA A 354 15.51 -0.98 35.01
N ALA A 355 14.32 -1.51 35.29
CA ALA A 355 13.90 -2.84 34.84
C ALA A 355 13.80 -2.93 33.31
N ALA A 356 13.29 -1.90 32.64
CA ALA A 356 13.20 -1.83 31.18
C ALA A 356 14.59 -1.71 30.55
N ARG A 357 15.49 -0.92 31.14
CA ARG A 357 16.89 -0.81 30.73
C ARG A 357 17.58 -2.17 30.80
N ASP A 358 17.47 -2.85 31.93
CA ASP A 358 18.15 -4.13 32.13
C ASP A 358 17.58 -5.21 31.18
N ARG A 359 16.27 -5.18 30.92
CA ARG A 359 15.62 -6.03 29.91
C ARG A 359 16.12 -5.74 28.50
N TYR A 360 16.24 -4.47 28.12
CA TYR A 360 16.81 -4.09 26.82
C TYR A 360 18.23 -4.64 26.66
N LEU A 361 19.09 -4.44 27.66
CA LEU A 361 20.49 -4.89 27.61
C LEU A 361 20.62 -6.41 27.55
N ALA A 362 19.69 -7.14 28.17
CA ALA A 362 19.63 -8.61 28.07
C ALA A 362 19.10 -9.10 26.72
N THR A 363 18.11 -8.41 26.15
CA THR A 363 17.41 -8.83 24.91
C THR A 363 18.16 -8.42 23.64
N HIS A 364 18.85 -7.27 23.67
CA HIS A 364 19.53 -6.65 22.53
C HIS A 364 21.02 -6.40 22.81
N PRO A 365 21.82 -7.44 23.13
CA PRO A 365 23.24 -7.27 23.41
C PRO A 365 23.98 -6.76 22.16
N GLY A 366 24.75 -5.67 22.27
CA GLY A 366 25.39 -5.04 21.11
C GLY A 366 24.42 -4.22 20.24
N GLY A 367 23.22 -3.92 20.73
CA GLY A 367 22.19 -3.19 20.00
C GLY A 367 22.57 -1.75 19.63
N LEU A 368 21.90 -1.22 18.60
CA LEU A 368 22.01 0.16 18.11
C LEU A 368 21.87 1.20 19.23
N HIS A 369 20.99 0.95 20.20
CA HIS A 369 20.68 1.90 21.28
C HIS A 369 21.40 1.60 22.61
N GLU A 370 22.27 0.59 22.67
CA GLU A 370 22.87 0.10 23.92
C GLU A 370 23.55 1.20 24.74
N ARG A 371 24.43 2.00 24.11
CA ARG A 371 25.16 3.08 24.80
C ARG A 371 24.25 4.17 25.36
N MET A 372 23.15 4.45 24.66
CA MET A 372 22.16 5.42 25.12
C MET A 372 21.42 4.85 26.33
N VAL A 373 20.92 3.62 26.22
CA VAL A 373 20.13 2.95 27.26
C VAL A 373 20.96 2.75 28.55
N GLN A 374 22.25 2.38 28.46
CA GLN A 374 23.15 2.23 29.62
C GLN A 374 23.36 3.50 30.46
N ARG A 375 23.12 4.68 29.88
CA ARG A 375 23.31 5.97 30.58
C ARG A 375 22.03 6.49 31.23
N ARG A 376 20.88 5.87 30.97
CA ARG A 376 19.58 6.28 31.51
C ARG A 376 19.21 5.49 32.77
N CYS A 377 18.23 5.99 33.50
CA CYS A 377 17.64 5.38 34.70
C CYS A 377 18.67 5.15 35.83
N ARG A 378 19.50 6.14 36.13
CA ARG A 378 20.55 6.06 37.16
C ARG A 378 20.12 6.64 38.49
#